data_AF-A0A2V9HAY5-F1
#
_entry.id   AF-A0A2V9HAY5-F1
#
_cell.length_a   1.000
_cell.length_b   1.000
_cell.length_c   1.000
_cell.angle_alpha   90.00
_cell.angle_beta   90.00
_cell.angle_gamma   90.00
#
_symmetry.space_group_name_H-M   'P 1'
#
loop_
_entity.id
_entity.type
_entity.pdbx_description
1 polymer ?
#
loop_
_entity_poly.entity_id
_entity_poly.type
_entity_poly.pdbx_seq_one_letter_code
_entity_poly.pdbx_strand_id
1 'polypeptide(L)'
;MVLSQRPSLQLLRLFAERMLHGGGELGADDLDLGMGVLLILLAMPGVLVSLLMFEKFGSLIRFLRGDGAFDPYIATVPDEYFFIVLSMAVSCAATLWRWNSIFLDRRDYLNLVPLPISLTRIFFANLSAIFALTALLTMVVNAASFVLFPIAVVGSQGSFSKLLRFAFGHAISVSLSSAFSFLA
;
A
#
# COMPACT_ATOMS: atom_id res chain seq x y z
N MET A 1 15.05 18.96 27.11
CA MET A 1 14.53 17.57 27.11
C MET A 1 15.24 16.80 26.00
N VAL A 2 15.94 15.73 26.37
CA VAL A 2 16.82 14.92 25.52
C VAL A 2 15.95 13.95 24.72
N LEU A 3 15.90 14.10 23.39
CA LEU A 3 15.34 13.12 22.46
C LEU A 3 16.39 12.82 21.38
N SER A 4 17.40 12.03 21.77
CA SER A 4 18.24 11.32 20.82
C SER A 4 17.67 9.92 20.59
N GLN A 5 17.87 9.40 19.38
CA GLN A 5 17.76 7.99 18.95
C GLN A 5 16.63 7.60 17.99
N ARG A 6 16.43 8.36 16.91
CA ARG A 6 16.54 7.86 15.52
C ARG A 6 16.24 9.00 14.52
N PRO A 7 17.26 9.71 14.00
CA PRO A 7 17.04 10.84 13.08
C PRO A 7 16.32 10.40 11.79
N SER A 8 16.49 9.14 11.37
CA SER A 8 15.82 8.56 10.21
C SER A 8 14.30 8.44 10.37
N LEU A 9 13.80 8.09 11.57
CA LEU A 9 12.36 7.96 11.82
C LEU A 9 11.67 9.32 11.90
N GLN A 10 12.34 10.31 12.50
CA GLN A 10 11.84 11.69 12.50
C GLN A 10 11.83 12.27 11.10
N LEU A 11 12.85 12.00 10.29
CA LEU A 11 12.86 12.38 8.88
C LEU A 11 11.72 11.69 8.12
N LEU A 12 11.50 10.39 8.32
CA LEU A 12 10.42 9.65 7.65
C LEU A 12 9.04 10.20 8.02
N ARG A 13 8.84 10.56 9.29
CA ARG A 13 7.63 11.24 9.78
C ARG A 13 7.47 12.63 9.15
N LEU A 14 8.52 13.45 9.16
CA LEU A 14 8.50 14.81 8.61
C LEU A 14 8.33 14.80 7.08
N PHE A 15 8.89 13.81 6.37
CA PHE A 15 8.69 13.63 4.94
C PHE A 15 7.29 13.10 4.63
N ALA A 16 6.74 12.19 5.41
CA ALA A 16 5.35 11.76 5.27
C ALA A 16 4.40 12.96 5.49
N GLU A 17 4.66 13.77 6.51
CA GLU A 17 3.89 14.97 6.83
C GLU A 17 4.02 16.04 5.72
N ARG A 18 5.23 16.26 5.18
CA ARG A 18 5.48 17.15 4.03
C ARG A 18 4.88 16.64 2.72
N MET A 19 4.81 15.33 2.53
CA MET A 19 4.27 14.69 1.32
C MET A 19 2.74 14.71 1.31
N LEU A 20 2.13 14.72 2.50
CA LEU A 20 0.71 14.97 2.71
C LEU A 20 0.38 16.47 2.57
N HIS A 21 1.20 17.37 3.13
CA HIS A 21 1.03 18.83 3.08
C HIS A 21 1.61 19.48 1.80
N GLY A 22 1.29 18.95 0.60
CA GLY A 22 1.84 19.42 -0.68
C GLY A 22 1.99 20.95 -0.77
N GLY A 23 3.19 21.42 -1.14
CA GLY A 23 3.64 22.81 -1.04
C GLY A 23 2.94 23.84 -1.95
N GLY A 24 1.65 24.09 -1.75
CA GLY A 24 0.91 25.19 -2.37
C GLY A 24 0.13 26.00 -1.33
N GLU A 25 0.26 27.32 -1.37
CA GLU A 25 -0.45 28.34 -0.57
C GLU A 25 -1.97 28.40 -0.83
N LEU A 26 -2.67 27.26 -0.92
CA LEU A 26 -4.12 27.23 -1.10
C LEU A 26 -4.74 26.26 -0.09
N GLY A 27 -5.38 26.83 0.93
CA GLY A 27 -6.36 26.21 1.83
C GLY A 27 -6.02 24.81 2.33
N ALA A 28 -5.38 24.70 3.49
CA ALA A 28 -5.09 23.43 4.16
C ALA A 28 -6.31 22.48 4.25
N ASP A 29 -7.52 23.03 4.41
CA ASP A 29 -8.78 22.27 4.48
C ASP A 29 -9.17 21.57 3.17
N ASP A 30 -8.97 22.20 2.00
CA ASP A 30 -9.35 21.62 0.71
C ASP A 30 -8.36 20.54 0.25
N LEU A 31 -7.09 20.68 0.64
CA LEU A 31 -6.01 19.76 0.29
C LEU A 31 -6.07 18.46 1.10
N ASP A 32 -6.42 18.57 2.39
CA ASP A 32 -6.68 17.42 3.27
C ASP A 32 -7.90 16.62 2.81
N LEU A 33 -8.96 17.30 2.36
CA LEU A 33 -10.14 16.67 1.78
C LEU A 33 -9.81 15.91 0.49
N GLY A 34 -9.01 16.50 -0.39
CA GLY A 34 -8.58 15.87 -1.65
C GLY A 34 -7.75 14.60 -1.44
N MET A 35 -6.80 14.63 -0.49
CA MET A 35 -5.98 13.46 -0.15
C MET A 35 -6.81 12.36 0.51
N GLY A 36 -7.74 12.72 1.40
CA GLY A 36 -8.66 11.77 2.01
C GLY A 36 -9.53 11.06 0.98
N VAL A 37 -10.10 11.80 0.03
CA VAL A 37 -10.89 11.24 -1.07
C VAL A 37 -10.05 10.32 -1.95
N LEU A 38 -8.81 10.70 -2.27
CA LEU A 38 -7.88 9.85 -3.03
C LEU A 38 -7.63 8.52 -2.31
N LEU A 39 -7.33 8.55 -1.01
CA LEU A 39 -7.09 7.35 -0.22
C LEU A 39 -8.31 6.44 -0.13
N ILE A 40 -9.51 7.02 0.06
CA ILE A 40 -10.76 6.26 0.06
C ILE A 40 -10.97 5.62 -1.30
N LEU A 41 -10.87 6.39 -2.39
CA LEU A 41 -11.03 5.89 -3.76
C LEU A 41 -10.03 4.77 -4.08
N LEU A 42 -8.80 4.89 -3.59
CA LEU A 42 -7.75 3.90 -3.79
C LEU A 42 -8.00 2.62 -2.96
N ALA A 43 -8.55 2.76 -1.75
CA ALA A 43 -8.92 1.63 -0.89
C ALA A 43 -10.17 0.87 -1.39
N MET A 44 -11.08 1.56 -2.09
CA MET A 44 -12.34 1.00 -2.59
C MET A 44 -12.20 -0.34 -3.35
N PRO A 45 -11.34 -0.49 -4.36
CA PRO A 45 -11.21 -1.76 -5.07
C PRO A 45 -10.79 -2.91 -4.14
N GLY A 46 -9.87 -2.68 -3.22
CA GLY A 46 -9.44 -3.69 -2.25
C GLY A 46 -10.55 -4.08 -1.28
N VAL A 47 -11.30 -3.10 -0.77
CA VAL A 47 -12.46 -3.33 0.12
C VAL A 47 -13.56 -4.08 -0.61
N LEU A 48 -14.02 -3.54 -1.74
CA LEU A 48 -15.19 -4.04 -2.47
C LEU A 48 -14.97 -5.46 -2.97
N VAL A 49 -13.82 -5.73 -3.60
CA VAL A 49 -13.50 -7.09 -4.08
C VAL A 49 -13.43 -8.07 -2.92
N SER A 50 -12.76 -7.71 -1.82
CA SER A 50 -12.68 -8.59 -0.65
C SER A 50 -14.05 -8.85 0.00
N LEU A 51 -14.96 -7.89 -0.04
CA LEU A 51 -16.31 -8.04 0.49
C LEU A 51 -17.16 -8.96 -0.40
N LEU A 52 -17.06 -8.82 -1.72
CA LEU A 52 -17.72 -9.72 -2.69
C LEU A 52 -17.23 -11.16 -2.58
N MET A 53 -16.00 -11.39 -2.13
CA MET A 53 -15.48 -12.75 -1.90
C MET A 53 -16.23 -13.51 -0.81
N PHE A 54 -16.88 -12.84 0.16
CA PHE A 54 -17.73 -13.54 1.13
C PHE A 54 -18.94 -14.19 0.46
N GLU A 55 -19.45 -13.61 -0.64
CA GLU A 55 -20.51 -14.25 -1.42
C GLU A 55 -20.00 -15.50 -2.15
N LYS A 56 -18.79 -15.40 -2.73
CA LYS A 56 -18.16 -16.48 -3.50
C LYS A 56 -17.74 -17.67 -2.63
N PHE A 57 -17.14 -17.41 -1.47
CA PHE A 57 -16.56 -18.44 -0.59
C PHE A 57 -17.44 -18.78 0.62
N GLY A 58 -18.51 -18.03 0.87
CA GLY A 58 -19.39 -18.20 2.02
C GLY A 58 -20.11 -19.56 2.02
N SER A 59 -19.92 -20.34 3.08
CA SER A 59 -20.50 -21.69 3.22
C SER A 59 -22.03 -21.67 3.18
N LEU A 60 -22.68 -20.66 3.77
CA LEU A 60 -24.13 -20.52 3.79
C LEU A 60 -24.71 -20.25 2.39
N ILE A 61 -24.13 -19.29 1.67
CA ILE A 61 -24.59 -18.92 0.32
C ILE A 61 -24.37 -20.09 -0.64
N ARG A 62 -23.25 -20.78 -0.49
CA ARG A 62 -22.92 -21.96 -1.28
C ARG A 62 -23.85 -23.14 -1.00
N PHE A 63 -24.23 -23.34 0.27
CA PHE A 63 -25.27 -24.30 0.66
C PHE A 63 -26.62 -23.96 0.01
N LEU A 64 -27.04 -22.69 0.04
CA LEU A 64 -28.27 -22.23 -0.60
C LEU A 64 -28.25 -22.38 -2.14
N ARG A 65 -27.08 -22.23 -2.76
CA ARG A 65 -26.88 -22.39 -4.21
C ARG A 65 -26.87 -23.86 -4.65
N GLY A 66 -26.71 -24.80 -3.72
CA GLY A 66 -26.61 -26.24 -4.01
C GLY A 66 -25.29 -26.64 -4.67
N ASP A 67 -24.25 -25.81 -4.56
CA ASP A 67 -22.94 -26.12 -5.12
C ASP A 67 -22.29 -27.28 -4.33
N GLY A 68 -21.92 -28.35 -5.04
CA GLY A 68 -21.34 -29.59 -4.48
C GLY A 68 -19.91 -29.44 -3.93
N ALA A 69 -19.01 -30.38 -4.19
CA ALA A 69 -17.62 -30.30 -3.73
C ALA A 69 -16.91 -29.04 -4.27
N PHE A 70 -16.37 -28.20 -3.39
CA PHE A 70 -15.53 -27.04 -3.75
C PHE A 70 -14.10 -27.34 -3.43
N ASP A 71 -13.18 -26.86 -4.27
CA ASP A 71 -11.83 -26.62 -3.83
C ASP A 71 -11.59 -25.10 -3.74
N PRO A 72 -11.57 -24.52 -2.52
CA PRO A 72 -11.27 -23.11 -2.33
C PRO A 72 -9.91 -22.70 -2.92
N TYR A 73 -8.90 -23.57 -2.88
CA TYR A 73 -7.53 -23.21 -3.24
C TYR A 73 -7.32 -23.00 -4.74
N ILE A 74 -8.05 -23.75 -5.57
CA ILE A 74 -8.03 -23.54 -7.02
C ILE A 74 -8.87 -22.31 -7.39
N ALA A 75 -9.98 -22.10 -6.69
CA ALA A 75 -10.89 -20.98 -6.96
C ALA A 75 -10.29 -19.61 -6.59
N THR A 76 -9.30 -19.55 -5.71
CA THR A 76 -8.63 -18.31 -5.27
C THR A 76 -7.55 -17.80 -6.21
N VAL A 77 -6.98 -18.65 -7.07
CA VAL A 77 -5.88 -18.26 -7.98
C VAL A 77 -6.16 -16.97 -8.77
N PRO A 78 -7.32 -16.81 -9.45
CA PRO A 78 -7.60 -15.56 -10.17
C PRO A 78 -7.79 -14.35 -9.23
N ASP A 79 -8.30 -14.57 -8.02
CA ASP A 79 -8.53 -13.49 -7.06
C ASP A 79 -7.20 -12.99 -6.45
N GLU A 80 -6.28 -13.90 -6.14
CA GLU A 80 -4.92 -13.55 -5.72
C GLU A 80 -4.19 -12.76 -6.81
N TYR A 81 -4.31 -13.20 -8.06
CA TYR A 81 -3.71 -12.49 -9.19
C TYR A 81 -4.25 -11.06 -9.33
N PHE A 82 -5.54 -10.85 -9.09
CA PHE A 82 -6.12 -9.51 -9.07
C PHE A 82 -5.46 -8.60 -8.02
N PHE A 83 -5.30 -9.06 -6.78
CA PHE A 83 -4.65 -8.25 -5.73
C PHE A 83 -3.18 -7.97 -6.01
N ILE A 84 -2.47 -8.94 -6.61
CA ILE A 84 -1.08 -8.76 -7.06
C ILE A 84 -1.02 -7.66 -8.12
N VAL A 85 -1.81 -7.76 -9.19
CA VAL A 85 -1.81 -6.78 -10.29
C VAL A 85 -2.26 -5.40 -9.81
N LEU A 86 -3.27 -5.33 -8.95
CA LEU A 86 -3.72 -4.08 -8.33
C LEU A 86 -2.57 -3.40 -7.56
N SER A 87 -1.81 -4.18 -6.80
CA SER A 87 -0.69 -3.68 -6.01
C SER A 87 0.48 -3.22 -6.89
N MET A 88 0.76 -3.95 -7.96
CA MET A 88 1.74 -3.54 -8.97
C MET A 88 1.33 -2.21 -9.62
N ALA A 89 0.08 -2.09 -10.06
CA ALA A 89 -0.45 -0.90 -10.72
C ALA A 89 -0.40 0.34 -9.82
N VAL A 90 -0.84 0.19 -8.56
CA VAL A 90 -0.80 1.27 -7.56
C VAL A 90 0.63 1.69 -7.26
N SER A 91 1.55 0.73 -7.12
CA SER A 91 2.95 1.03 -6.84
C SER A 91 3.61 1.77 -8.00
N CYS A 92 3.37 1.30 -9.23
CA CYS A 92 3.87 1.96 -10.44
C CYS A 92 3.29 3.36 -10.62
N ALA A 93 1.99 3.54 -10.37
CA ALA A 93 1.37 4.87 -10.43
C ALA A 93 1.98 5.82 -9.37
N ALA A 94 2.21 5.33 -8.16
CA ALA A 94 2.81 6.11 -7.08
C ALA A 94 4.27 6.52 -7.39
N THR A 95 5.08 5.59 -7.92
CA THR A 95 6.45 5.88 -8.31
C THR A 95 6.50 6.87 -9.46
N LEU A 96 5.69 6.69 -10.51
CA LEU A 96 5.62 7.61 -11.65
C LEU A 96 5.16 9.01 -11.23
N TRP A 97 4.18 9.11 -10.34
CA TRP A 97 3.67 10.39 -9.85
C TRP A 97 4.75 11.21 -9.13
N ARG A 98 5.66 10.54 -8.42
CA ARG A 98 6.73 11.20 -7.64
C ARG A 98 8.11 11.07 -8.26
N TRP A 99 8.22 10.54 -9.48
CA TRP A 99 9.49 10.31 -10.16
C TRP A 99 10.32 11.59 -10.31
N ASN A 100 9.68 12.70 -10.69
CA ASN A 100 10.36 13.99 -10.84
C ASN A 100 10.88 14.57 -9.52
N SER A 101 10.34 14.12 -8.37
CA SER A 101 10.80 14.57 -7.05
C SER A 101 12.05 13.83 -6.53
N ILE A 102 12.52 12.80 -7.25
CA ILE A 102 13.76 12.09 -6.92
C ILE A 102 14.95 13.06 -7.00
N PHE A 103 14.96 13.91 -8.03
CA PHE A 103 15.98 14.93 -8.24
C PHE A 103 15.62 16.23 -7.52
N LEU A 104 16.63 16.94 -7.02
CA LEU A 104 16.40 18.24 -6.39
C LEU A 104 15.94 19.26 -7.42
N ASP A 105 14.87 19.98 -7.09
CA ASP A 105 14.51 21.17 -7.83
C ASP A 105 15.62 22.21 -7.78
N ARG A 106 15.72 23.04 -8.83
CA ARG A 106 16.74 24.09 -8.94
C ARG A 106 16.76 25.02 -7.72
N ARG A 107 15.60 25.26 -7.10
CA ARG A 107 15.46 26.08 -5.88
C ARG A 107 16.03 25.38 -4.64
N ASP A 108 15.71 24.10 -4.46
CA ASP A 108 16.20 23.29 -3.34
C ASP A 108 17.71 23.06 -3.44
N TYR A 109 18.23 22.85 -4.65
CA TYR A 109 19.67 22.79 -4.90
C TYR A 109 20.38 24.08 -4.47
N LEU A 110 19.90 25.25 -4.88
CA LEU A 110 20.52 26.54 -4.52
C LEU A 110 20.53 26.81 -3.00
N ASN A 111 19.50 26.34 -2.28
CA ASN A 111 19.43 26.46 -0.83
C ASN A 111 20.33 25.44 -0.09
N LEU A 112 20.61 24.28 -0.71
CA LEU A 112 21.40 23.20 -0.12
C LEU A 112 22.89 23.24 -0.48
N VAL A 113 23.27 23.91 -1.59
CA VAL A 113 24.67 24.15 -1.99
C VAL A 113 25.55 24.76 -0.90
N PRO A 114 25.11 25.74 -0.07
CA PRO A 114 25.97 26.28 0.98
C PRO A 114 26.20 25.33 2.16
N LEU A 115 25.48 24.20 2.24
CA LEU A 115 25.61 23.23 3.32
C LEU A 115 26.53 22.06 2.87
N PRO A 116 27.47 21.59 3.72
CA PRO A 116 28.36 20.48 3.41
C PRO A 116 27.63 19.12 3.54
N ILE A 117 26.61 18.90 2.70
CA ILE A 117 25.81 17.67 2.68
C ILE A 117 26.15 16.91 1.40
N SER A 118 26.36 15.59 1.51
CA SER A 118 26.60 14.77 0.33
C SER A 118 25.33 14.62 -0.50
N LEU A 119 25.44 14.81 -1.82
CA LEU A 119 24.33 14.58 -2.75
C LEU A 119 23.78 13.15 -2.66
N THR A 120 24.65 12.17 -2.34
CA THR A 120 24.26 10.78 -2.11
C THR A 120 23.27 10.64 -0.94
N ARG A 121 23.49 11.37 0.16
CA ARG A 121 22.58 11.32 1.32
C ARG A 121 21.22 11.91 0.98
N ILE A 122 21.18 12.97 0.15
CA ILE A 122 19.92 13.58 -0.29
C ILE A 122 19.17 12.63 -1.24
N PHE A 123 19.87 12.02 -2.19
CA PHE A 123 19.30 11.02 -3.09
C PHE A 123 18.68 9.84 -2.31
N PHE A 124 19.40 9.24 -1.38
CA PHE A 124 18.86 8.14 -0.56
C PHE A 124 17.69 8.57 0.31
N ALA A 125 17.71 9.80 0.84
CA ALA A 125 16.59 10.33 1.61
C ALA A 125 15.32 10.45 0.74
N ASN A 126 15.43 11.06 -0.45
CA ASN A 126 14.29 11.18 -1.37
C ASN A 126 13.78 9.82 -1.84
N LEU A 127 14.69 8.92 -2.23
CA LEU A 127 14.33 7.56 -2.65
C LEU A 127 13.60 6.82 -1.52
N SER A 128 14.07 6.95 -0.27
CA SER A 128 13.42 6.34 0.89
C SER A 128 12.03 6.92 1.16
N ALA A 129 11.82 8.22 0.90
CA ALA A 129 10.52 8.86 1.06
C ALA A 129 9.51 8.36 0.02
N ILE A 130 9.94 8.21 -1.24
CA ILE A 130 9.07 7.69 -2.31
C ILE A 130 8.77 6.21 -2.07
N PHE A 131 9.74 5.42 -1.61
CA PHE A 131 9.52 4.04 -1.19
C PHE A 131 8.51 3.95 -0.05
N ALA A 132 8.65 4.78 0.99
CA ALA A 132 7.73 4.81 2.12
C ALA A 132 6.31 5.20 1.69
N LEU A 133 6.15 6.17 0.79
CA LEU A 133 4.86 6.54 0.22
C LEU A 133 4.24 5.37 -0.56
N THR A 134 5.03 4.74 -1.42
CA THR A 134 4.58 3.61 -2.23
C THR A 134 4.10 2.48 -1.33
N ALA A 135 4.88 2.15 -0.30
CA ALA A 135 4.51 1.14 0.70
C ALA A 135 3.23 1.50 1.45
N LEU A 136 3.04 2.77 1.83
CA LEU A 136 1.83 3.25 2.49
C LEU A 136 0.61 3.12 1.58
N LEU A 137 0.71 3.56 0.32
CA LEU A 137 -0.40 3.45 -0.64
C LEU A 137 -0.75 1.97 -0.89
N THR A 138 0.23 1.11 -1.10
CA THR A 138 0.01 -0.34 -1.21
C THR A 138 -0.67 -0.91 0.04
N MET A 139 -0.27 -0.48 1.24
CA MET A 139 -0.89 -0.91 2.49
C MET A 139 -2.35 -0.45 2.56
N VAL A 140 -2.66 0.79 2.20
CA VAL A 140 -4.02 1.34 2.19
C VAL A 140 -4.91 0.56 1.23
N VAL A 141 -4.44 0.28 0.01
CA VAL A 141 -5.20 -0.47 -1.00
C VAL A 141 -5.48 -1.90 -0.56
N ASN A 142 -4.53 -2.53 0.12
CA ASN A 142 -4.62 -3.95 0.47
C ASN A 142 -5.03 -4.21 1.92
N ALA A 143 -5.23 -3.17 2.74
CA ALA A 143 -5.54 -3.32 4.16
C ALA A 143 -6.76 -4.23 4.38
N ALA A 144 -7.83 -4.00 3.61
CA ALA A 144 -9.02 -4.83 3.65
C ALA A 144 -8.72 -6.26 3.16
N SER A 145 -7.98 -6.40 2.06
CA SER A 145 -7.63 -7.70 1.49
C SER A 145 -6.79 -8.56 2.44
N PHE A 146 -5.84 -7.99 3.18
CA PHE A 146 -5.03 -8.72 4.15
C PHE A 146 -5.82 -9.40 5.27
N VAL A 147 -7.02 -8.89 5.55
CA VAL A 147 -7.88 -9.42 6.62
C VAL A 147 -9.07 -10.19 6.02
N LEU A 148 -9.85 -9.53 5.18
CA LEU A 148 -11.12 -10.04 4.68
C LEU A 148 -10.95 -11.22 3.73
N PHE A 149 -9.95 -11.19 2.85
CA PHE A 149 -9.76 -12.26 1.86
C PHE A 149 -9.37 -13.60 2.51
N PRO A 150 -8.35 -13.68 3.41
CA PRO A 150 -8.05 -14.91 4.14
C PRO A 150 -9.22 -15.43 4.98
N ILE A 151 -10.01 -14.54 5.58
CA ILE A 151 -11.20 -14.91 6.34
C ILE A 151 -12.26 -15.51 5.41
N ALA A 152 -12.52 -14.90 4.26
CA ALA A 152 -13.50 -15.39 3.31
C ALA A 152 -13.14 -16.79 2.79
N VAL A 153 -11.87 -17.03 2.45
CA VAL A 153 -11.40 -18.29 1.85
C VAL A 153 -11.26 -19.42 2.88
N VAL A 154 -10.60 -19.16 4.01
CA VAL A 154 -10.18 -20.21 4.96
C VAL A 154 -11.03 -20.21 6.24
N GLY A 155 -11.84 -19.18 6.47
CA GLY A 155 -12.63 -19.03 7.70
C GLY A 155 -13.59 -20.20 7.96
N SER A 156 -14.07 -20.87 6.92
CA SER A 156 -14.95 -22.04 7.04
C SER A 156 -14.22 -23.35 7.37
N GLN A 157 -12.88 -23.39 7.28
CA GLN A 157 -12.10 -24.62 7.51
C GLN A 157 -11.78 -24.90 8.99
N GLY A 158 -12.19 -24.03 9.92
CA GLY A 158 -12.07 -24.24 11.37
C GLY A 158 -10.65 -24.30 11.93
N SER A 159 -9.62 -23.99 11.13
CA SER A 159 -8.21 -24.06 11.54
C SER A 159 -7.53 -22.70 11.46
N PHE A 160 -7.24 -22.13 12.64
CA PHE A 160 -6.56 -20.83 12.75
C PHE A 160 -5.14 -20.83 12.16
N SER A 161 -4.42 -21.95 12.27
CA SER A 161 -3.07 -22.11 11.69
C SER A 161 -3.09 -22.02 10.17
N LYS A 162 -4.10 -22.63 9.51
CA LYS A 162 -4.26 -22.51 8.05
C LYS A 162 -4.59 -21.08 7.64
N LEU A 163 -5.46 -20.40 8.40
CA LEU A 163 -5.81 -19.00 8.16
C LEU A 163 -4.57 -18.11 8.23
N LEU A 164 -3.76 -18.24 9.29
CA LEU A 164 -2.53 -17.45 9.41
C LEU A 164 -1.55 -17.74 8.27
N ARG A 165 -1.31 -19.00 7.93
CA ARG A 165 -0.40 -19.37 6.82
C ARG A 165 -0.86 -18.77 5.49
N PHE A 166 -2.15 -18.84 5.20
CA PHE A 166 -2.73 -18.26 3.99
C PHE A 166 -2.64 -16.73 4.01
N ALA A 167 -2.99 -16.09 5.12
CA ALA A 167 -2.89 -14.64 5.28
C ALA A 167 -1.46 -14.12 5.11
N PHE A 168 -0.47 -14.80 5.68
CA PHE A 168 0.94 -14.45 5.49
C PHE A 168 1.40 -14.66 4.05
N GLY A 169 1.00 -15.77 3.42
CA GLY A 169 1.32 -16.04 2.01
C GLY A 169 0.78 -14.93 1.09
N HIS A 170 -0.49 -14.57 1.27
CA HIS A 170 -1.14 -13.48 0.55
C HIS A 170 -0.44 -12.12 0.79
N ALA A 171 -0.22 -11.76 2.05
CA ALA A 171 0.42 -10.49 2.40
C ALA A 171 1.83 -10.37 1.84
N ILE A 172 2.63 -11.44 1.90
CA ILE A 172 3.99 -11.48 1.34
C ILE A 172 3.95 -11.36 -0.18
N SER A 173 3.07 -12.12 -0.86
CA SER A 173 2.93 -12.08 -2.32
C SER A 173 2.59 -10.67 -2.82
N VAL A 174 1.57 -10.06 -2.22
CA VAL A 174 1.13 -8.70 -2.51
C VAL A 174 2.23 -7.68 -2.25
N SER A 175 2.90 -7.77 -1.10
CA SER A 175 3.98 -6.84 -0.74
C SER A 175 5.20 -6.96 -1.67
N LEU A 176 5.57 -8.19 -2.05
CA LEU A 176 6.67 -8.43 -2.98
C LEU A 176 6.35 -7.91 -4.39
N SER A 177 5.10 -8.03 -4.84
CA SER A 177 4.68 -7.50 -6.14
C SER A 177 4.80 -5.97 -6.22
N SER A 178 4.48 -5.29 -5.12
CA SER A 178 4.64 -3.85 -4.97
C SER A 178 6.12 -3.45 -4.97
N ALA A 179 6.95 -4.16 -4.19
CA ALA A 179 8.39 -3.94 -4.14
C ALA A 179 9.06 -4.17 -5.50
N PHE A 180 8.65 -5.21 -6.22
CA PHE A 180 9.13 -5.47 -7.58
C PHE A 180 8.78 -4.32 -8.53
N SER A 181 7.53 -3.87 -8.52
CA SER A 181 7.07 -2.78 -9.39
C SER A 181 7.72 -1.43 -9.07
N PHE A 182 8.13 -1.22 -7.81
CA PHE A 182 8.89 -0.03 -7.43
C PHE A 182 10.30 -0.01 -8.01
N LEU A 183 10.91 -1.19 -8.19
CA LEU A 183 12.30 -1.35 -8.64
C LEU A 183 12.43 -1.58 -10.16
N ALA A 184 11.34 -1.89 -10.85
CA ALA A 184 11.28 -2.17 -12.28
C ALA A 184 11.35 -0.88 -13.13
#